data_AF-A0A7C3G5P3-F1
#
_entry.id   AF-A0A7C3G5P3-F1
#
_cell.length_a   1.000
_cell.length_b   1.000
_cell.length_c   1.000
_cell.angle_alpha   90.00
_cell.angle_beta   90.00
_cell.angle_gamma   90.00
#
_symmetry.space_group_name_H-M   'P 1'
#
loop_
_entity.id
_entity.type
_entity.pdbx_description
1 polymer ?
#
loop_
_entity_poly.entity_id
_entity_poly.type
_entity_poly.pdbx_seq_one_letter_code
_entity_poly.pdbx_strand_id
1 'polypeptide(L)'
;MKLKLVSFLLFIALTLALPSCIITSKETHVAITCDAFRDNPSGTRNEFTIGVGDKVYVELCSNPTTGFKWSYEMSGDPSVKEEDYDFEEPDSNLTGSAGVEKWTFEGVEKGTARIMMEYGQPWDGGIKKEWIYQITITVE
;
A
#
# COMPACT_ATOMS: atom_id res chain seq x y z
N MET A 1 -40.00 -59.19 -23.66
CA MET A 1 -40.68 -59.62 -22.43
C MET A 1 -40.17 -58.77 -21.27
N LYS A 2 -41.06 -57.96 -20.67
CA LYS A 2 -41.01 -57.31 -19.34
C LYS A 2 -39.94 -56.25 -19.03
N LEU A 3 -40.37 -55.01 -19.28
CA LEU A 3 -40.20 -53.79 -18.48
C LEU A 3 -40.07 -54.03 -16.96
N LYS A 4 -39.11 -53.36 -16.30
CA LYS A 4 -39.28 -52.87 -14.93
C LYS A 4 -38.66 -51.48 -14.76
N LEU A 5 -39.58 -50.51 -14.75
CA LEU A 5 -39.45 -49.17 -14.21
C LEU A 5 -39.12 -49.27 -12.71
N VAL A 6 -38.07 -48.60 -12.23
CA VAL A 6 -37.98 -48.20 -10.82
C VAL A 6 -37.63 -46.72 -10.79
N SER A 7 -38.69 -45.94 -10.61
CA SER A 7 -38.68 -44.54 -10.20
C SER A 7 -38.00 -44.44 -8.84
N PHE A 8 -36.99 -43.57 -8.70
CA PHE A 8 -36.53 -43.11 -7.40
C PHE A 8 -36.67 -41.60 -7.34
N LEU A 9 -37.29 -41.17 -6.26
CA LEU A 9 -37.82 -39.84 -6.03
C LEU A 9 -36.72 -38.77 -5.92
N LEU A 10 -37.00 -37.68 -6.62
CA LEU A 10 -36.75 -36.27 -6.30
C LEU A 10 -36.23 -35.98 -4.88
N PHE A 11 -34.98 -35.51 -4.78
CA PHE A 11 -34.55 -34.50 -3.81
C PHE A 11 -33.59 -33.54 -4.52
N ILE A 12 -34.16 -32.56 -5.22
CA ILE A 12 -33.41 -31.40 -5.70
C ILE A 12 -33.17 -30.53 -4.46
N ALA A 13 -31.99 -30.67 -3.86
CA ALA A 13 -31.51 -29.71 -2.87
C ALA A 13 -31.21 -28.40 -3.62
N LEU A 14 -32.20 -27.50 -3.66
CA LEU A 14 -32.01 -26.13 -4.11
C LEU A 14 -31.19 -25.39 -3.06
N THR A 15 -29.87 -25.56 -3.12
CA THR A 15 -28.95 -24.70 -2.40
C THR A 15 -29.03 -23.32 -3.03
N LEU A 16 -29.78 -22.40 -2.40
CA LEU A 16 -29.60 -20.98 -2.65
C LEU A 16 -28.17 -20.62 -2.22
N ALA A 17 -27.24 -20.69 -3.17
CA ALA A 17 -25.98 -19.99 -3.04
C ALA A 17 -26.33 -18.49 -3.10
N LEU A 18 -26.61 -17.91 -1.94
CA LEU A 18 -26.56 -16.46 -1.79
C LEU A 18 -25.16 -16.06 -2.27
N PRO A 19 -25.00 -15.21 -3.30
CA PRO A 19 -23.70 -14.69 -3.63
C PRO A 19 -23.27 -13.85 -2.44
N SER A 20 -22.50 -14.46 -1.54
CA SER A 20 -21.71 -13.72 -0.57
C SER A 20 -20.78 -12.90 -1.44
N CYS A 21 -21.11 -11.62 -1.60
CA CYS A 21 -20.22 -10.67 -2.23
C CYS A 21 -19.03 -10.57 -1.29
N ILE A 22 -18.04 -11.44 -1.49
CA ILE A 22 -16.75 -11.32 -0.84
C ILE A 22 -16.14 -10.08 -1.47
N ILE A 23 -16.31 -8.93 -0.81
CA ILE A 23 -15.59 -7.71 -1.13
C ILE A 23 -14.13 -8.08 -0.86
N THR A 24 -13.42 -8.48 -1.92
CA THR A 24 -11.99 -8.76 -1.87
C THR A 24 -11.31 -7.43 -2.03
N SER A 25 -10.85 -6.82 -0.93
CA SER A 25 -10.04 -5.62 -0.99
C SER A 25 -8.76 -5.94 -1.76
N LYS A 26 -8.46 -5.15 -2.79
CA LYS A 26 -7.23 -5.28 -3.56
C LYS A 26 -6.09 -4.62 -2.79
N GLU A 27 -5.00 -5.36 -2.65
CA GLU A 27 -3.76 -4.83 -2.06
C GLU A 27 -2.81 -4.38 -3.16
N THR A 28 -2.30 -3.15 -3.03
CA THR A 28 -1.27 -2.60 -3.91
C THR A 28 -0.01 -2.37 -3.09
N HIS A 29 1.12 -2.92 -3.53
CA HIS A 29 2.39 -2.83 -2.80
C HIS A 29 3.43 -2.11 -3.64
N VAL A 30 4.20 -1.21 -3.03
CA VAL A 30 5.35 -0.56 -3.65
C VAL A 30 6.50 -0.47 -2.66
N ALA A 31 7.67 -0.93 -3.09
CA ALA A 31 8.90 -0.88 -2.31
C ALA A 31 10.00 -0.15 -3.09
N ILE A 32 10.62 0.86 -2.49
CA ILE A 32 11.70 1.63 -3.10
C ILE A 32 12.99 1.45 -2.29
N THR A 33 14.01 0.92 -2.94
CA THR A 33 15.31 0.63 -2.32
C THR A 33 16.18 1.88 -2.21
N CYS A 34 17.19 1.82 -1.34
CA CYS A 34 18.18 2.91 -1.20
C CYS A 34 18.93 3.17 -2.51
N ASP A 35 19.21 2.11 -3.28
CA ASP A 35 19.89 2.23 -4.58
C ASP A 35 19.01 2.95 -5.59
N ALA A 36 17.71 2.63 -5.64
CA ALA A 36 16.77 3.33 -6.50
C ALA A 36 16.67 4.82 -6.16
N PHE A 37 16.68 5.17 -4.87
CA PHE A 37 16.73 6.57 -4.44
C PHE A 37 18.08 7.23 -4.73
N ARG A 38 19.20 6.53 -4.58
CA ARG A 38 20.51 7.09 -4.92
C ARG A 38 20.65 7.37 -6.41
N ASP A 39 20.10 6.50 -7.25
CA ASP A 39 20.12 6.66 -8.71
C ASP A 39 19.15 7.75 -9.19
N ASN A 40 18.03 7.94 -8.48
CA ASN A 40 16.99 8.91 -8.84
C ASN A 40 16.40 9.61 -7.60
N PRO A 41 17.16 10.52 -6.96
CA PRO A 41 16.84 11.06 -5.63
C PRO A 41 15.53 11.83 -5.57
N SER A 42 15.10 12.48 -6.66
CA SER A 42 13.87 13.27 -6.66
C SER A 42 12.90 12.95 -7.80
N GLY A 43 13.20 11.94 -8.62
CA GLY A 43 12.37 11.60 -9.78
C GLY A 43 11.42 10.42 -9.57
N THR A 44 11.54 9.70 -8.45
CA THR A 44 10.75 8.50 -8.19
C THR A 44 9.28 8.87 -7.97
N ARG A 45 8.40 8.27 -8.78
CA ARG A 45 6.95 8.52 -8.74
C ARG A 45 6.15 7.29 -9.11
N ASN A 46 4.98 7.12 -8.50
CA ASN A 46 4.02 6.08 -8.86
C ASN A 46 2.59 6.64 -8.88
N GLU A 47 1.75 5.99 -9.68
CA GLU A 47 0.32 6.28 -9.78
C GLU A 47 -0.46 4.98 -9.54
N PHE A 48 -1.50 5.04 -8.71
CA PHE A 48 -2.33 3.90 -8.37
C PHE A 48 -3.81 4.22 -8.56
N THR A 49 -4.56 3.24 -9.07
CA THR A 49 -6.02 3.27 -9.13
C THR A 49 -6.57 2.14 -8.26
N ILE A 50 -7.37 2.50 -7.27
CA ILE A 50 -7.90 1.61 -6.24
C ILE A 50 -9.39 1.87 -6.00
N GLY A 51 -10.12 0.96 -5.36
CA GLY A 51 -11.48 1.18 -4.88
C GLY A 51 -11.54 1.72 -3.45
N VAL A 52 -12.75 2.09 -3.00
CA VAL A 52 -12.99 2.40 -1.58
C VAL A 52 -12.79 1.14 -0.73
N GLY A 53 -11.97 1.25 0.32
CA GLY A 53 -11.55 0.18 1.22
C GLY A 53 -10.32 -0.59 0.75
N ASP A 54 -9.81 -0.33 -0.45
CA ASP A 54 -8.53 -0.88 -0.92
C ASP A 54 -7.34 -0.15 -0.28
N LYS A 55 -6.20 -0.83 -0.25
CA LYS A 55 -4.99 -0.37 0.44
C LYS A 55 -3.78 -0.28 -0.48
N VAL A 56 -2.97 0.74 -0.24
CA VAL A 56 -1.64 0.93 -0.82
C VAL A 56 -0.60 0.83 0.30
N TYR A 57 0.23 -0.20 0.24
CA TYR A 57 1.35 -0.42 1.14
C TYR A 57 2.62 0.15 0.51
N VAL A 58 3.27 1.06 1.22
CA VAL A 58 4.43 1.81 0.76
C VAL A 58 5.61 1.50 1.67
N GLU A 59 6.68 0.93 1.11
CA GLU A 59 7.90 0.55 1.82
C GLU A 59 9.08 1.36 1.27
N LEU A 60 9.65 2.24 2.09
CA LEU A 60 10.77 3.09 1.67
C LEU A 60 12.01 2.74 2.48
N CYS A 61 13.14 2.56 1.80
CA CYS A 61 14.43 2.47 2.50
C CYS A 61 14.62 3.69 3.43
N SER A 62 15.05 3.43 4.66
CA SER A 62 15.36 4.45 5.66
C SER A 62 16.55 4.02 6.50
N ASN A 63 17.43 4.97 6.84
CA ASN A 63 18.60 4.73 7.68
C ASN A 63 18.61 5.71 8.86
N PRO A 64 17.93 5.38 9.97
CA PRO A 64 17.80 6.28 11.11
C PRO A 64 19.14 6.57 11.81
N THR A 65 20.17 5.75 11.62
CA THR A 65 21.50 6.01 12.23
C THR A 65 22.18 7.25 11.64
N THR A 66 21.72 7.74 10.49
CA THR A 66 22.16 8.99 9.86
C THR A 66 21.39 10.22 10.36
N GLY A 67 20.35 9.98 11.18
CA GLY A 67 19.39 10.96 11.68
C GLY A 67 18.46 11.53 10.61
N PHE A 68 18.44 10.93 9.42
CA PHE A 68 17.39 11.17 8.45
C PHE A 68 16.12 10.39 8.83
N LYS A 69 14.97 10.92 8.40
CA LYS A 69 13.67 10.27 8.50
C LYS A 69 12.79 10.72 7.33
N TRP A 70 11.79 9.93 7.00
CA TRP A 70 10.75 10.38 6.09
C TRP A 70 9.71 11.26 6.80
N SER A 71 9.07 12.10 6.01
CA SER A 71 7.87 12.86 6.34
C SER A 71 7.04 12.98 5.09
N TYR A 72 5.73 13.17 5.20
CA TYR A 72 4.90 13.35 4.02
C TYR A 72 3.88 14.47 4.20
N GLU A 73 3.44 14.99 3.06
CA GLU A 73 2.31 15.90 2.93
C GLU A 73 1.30 15.31 1.94
N MET A 74 0.02 15.33 2.30
CA MET A 74 -1.07 14.96 1.40
C MET A 74 -1.76 16.22 0.85
N SER A 75 -2.14 16.16 -0.43
CA SER A 75 -2.88 17.23 -1.12
C SER A 75 -3.89 16.64 -2.10
N GLY A 76 -4.83 17.46 -2.59
CA GLY A 76 -5.93 17.01 -3.45
C GLY A 76 -7.20 16.69 -2.66
N ASP A 77 -7.97 15.72 -3.12
CA ASP A 77 -9.21 15.31 -2.46
C ASP A 77 -8.91 14.50 -1.20
N PRO A 78 -9.73 14.59 -0.12
CA PRO A 78 -9.59 13.77 1.09
C PRO A 78 -10.03 12.31 0.89
N SER A 79 -9.71 11.76 -0.28
CA SER A 79 -10.05 10.42 -0.77
C SER A 79 -9.23 9.29 -0.18
N VAL A 80 -8.11 9.61 0.47
CA VAL A 80 -7.16 8.66 1.07
C VAL A 80 -6.82 9.11 2.49
N LYS A 81 -6.66 8.15 3.41
CA LYS A 81 -6.12 8.38 4.76
C LYS A 81 -4.91 7.47 5.01
N GLU A 82 -4.03 7.87 5.93
CA GLU A 82 -3.11 6.92 6.56
C GLU A 82 -3.90 6.01 7.49
N GLU A 83 -3.68 4.70 7.36
CA GLU A 83 -4.23 3.69 8.26
C GLU A 83 -3.19 3.22 9.27
N ASP A 84 -1.93 3.06 8.83
CA ASP A 84 -0.85 2.53 9.67
C ASP A 84 0.52 3.05 9.26
N TYR A 85 1.46 3.05 10.21
CA TYR A 85 2.87 3.36 10.02
C TYR A 85 3.73 2.46 10.92
N ASP A 86 4.80 1.90 10.34
CA ASP A 86 5.78 1.10 11.07
C ASP A 86 7.20 1.34 10.55
N PHE A 87 8.20 0.95 11.34
CA PHE A 87 9.59 0.91 10.93
C PHE A 87 10.16 -0.49 11.17
N GLU A 88 10.63 -1.12 10.09
CA GLU A 88 11.31 -2.40 10.14
C GLU A 88 12.84 -2.19 10.23
N GLU A 89 13.43 -2.69 11.31
CA GLU A 89 14.88 -2.73 11.47
C GLU A 89 15.53 -3.62 10.40
N PRO A 90 16.78 -3.33 9.98
CA PRO A 90 17.49 -4.20 9.05
C PRO A 90 17.67 -5.61 9.62
N ASP A 91 17.49 -6.63 8.79
CA ASP A 91 17.82 -8.05 9.09
C ASP A 91 19.32 -8.32 9.39
N SER A 92 20.15 -7.27 9.36
CA SER A 92 21.59 -7.32 9.52
C SER A 92 22.00 -6.77 10.87
N ASN A 93 22.84 -7.52 11.58
CA ASN A 93 23.48 -7.07 12.83
C ASN A 93 24.60 -6.02 12.62
N LEU A 94 24.83 -5.57 11.38
CA LEU A 94 25.81 -4.53 11.09
C LEU A 94 25.27 -3.16 11.48
N THR A 95 25.99 -2.47 12.35
CA THR A 95 25.69 -1.07 12.69
C THR A 95 25.66 -0.21 11.42
N GLY A 96 24.56 0.52 11.25
CA GLY A 96 24.36 1.44 10.13
C GLY A 96 23.71 0.83 8.89
N SER A 97 23.28 -0.44 8.94
CA SER A 97 22.40 -1.02 7.93
C SER A 97 21.09 -0.22 7.83
N ALA A 98 20.61 -0.02 6.61
CA ALA A 98 19.33 0.65 6.36
C ALA A 98 18.16 -0.30 6.65
N GLY A 99 17.18 0.18 7.39
CA GLY A 99 15.87 -0.46 7.55
C GLY A 99 14.86 0.06 6.53
N VAL A 100 13.57 -0.08 6.87
CA VAL A 100 12.45 0.28 5.99
C VAL A 100 11.37 0.99 6.79
N GLU A 101 10.94 2.18 6.35
CA GLU A 101 9.71 2.81 6.85
C GLU A 101 8.53 2.35 6.00
N LYS A 102 7.44 1.95 6.66
CA LYS A 102 6.26 1.37 6.05
C LYS A 102 5.04 2.23 6.35
N TRP A 103 4.27 2.55 5.31
CA TRP A 103 2.96 3.18 5.45
C TRP A 103 1.89 2.32 4.79
N THR A 104 0.70 2.36 5.37
CA THR A 104 -0.52 1.85 4.74
C THR A 104 -1.47 3.01 4.51
N PHE A 105 -1.84 3.22 3.24
CA PHE A 105 -2.84 4.21 2.84
C PHE A 105 -4.12 3.52 2.38
N GLU A 106 -5.27 3.93 2.92
CA GLU A 106 -6.59 3.37 2.59
C GLU A 106 -7.40 4.37 1.77
N GLY A 107 -8.01 3.93 0.67
CA GLY A 107 -8.99 4.72 -0.06
C GLY A 107 -10.32 4.78 0.69
N VAL A 108 -10.81 5.97 1.04
CA VAL A 108 -12.00 6.14 1.88
C VAL A 108 -13.21 6.72 1.15
N GLU A 109 -12.98 7.45 0.06
CA GLU A 109 -14.02 7.96 -0.83
C GLU A 109 -13.45 8.25 -2.21
N LYS A 110 -14.32 8.45 -3.21
CA LYS A 110 -13.88 8.74 -4.57
C LYS A 110 -13.15 10.07 -4.65
N GLY A 111 -12.04 10.10 -5.37
CA GLY A 111 -11.26 11.32 -5.57
C GLY A 111 -9.83 11.01 -5.95
N THR A 112 -9.01 12.05 -6.07
CA THR A 112 -7.57 11.91 -6.33
C THR A 112 -6.75 12.63 -5.26
N ALA A 113 -5.95 11.86 -4.54
CA ALA A 113 -4.98 12.34 -3.57
C ALA A 113 -3.55 12.28 -4.15
N ARG A 114 -2.71 13.22 -3.72
CA ARG A 114 -1.27 13.23 -4.01
C ARG A 114 -0.50 13.24 -2.69
N ILE A 115 0.44 12.31 -2.56
CA ILE A 115 1.28 12.15 -1.37
C ILE A 115 2.72 12.49 -1.79
N MET A 116 3.29 13.52 -1.19
CA MET A 116 4.69 13.91 -1.37
C MET A 116 5.46 13.53 -0.12
N MET A 117 6.39 12.59 -0.26
CA MET A 117 7.22 12.09 0.84
C MET A 117 8.63 12.63 0.66
N GLU A 118 9.21 13.17 1.73
CA GLU A 118 10.53 13.79 1.75
C GLU A 118 11.39 13.17 2.85
N TYR A 119 12.59 12.73 2.46
CA TYR A 119 13.60 12.18 3.36
C TYR A 119 14.59 13.27 3.75
N GLY A 120 14.72 13.52 5.05
CA GLY A 120 15.57 14.60 5.54
C GLY A 120 15.82 14.55 7.04
N GLN A 121 16.73 15.40 7.49
CA GLN A 121 17.06 15.58 8.89
C GLN A 121 16.13 16.64 9.50
N PRO A 122 15.35 16.33 10.56
CA PRO A 122 14.30 17.24 11.04
C PRO A 122 14.79 18.50 11.74
N TRP A 123 16.02 18.54 12.22
CA TRP A 123 16.54 19.67 13.00
C TRP A 123 16.93 20.87 12.13
N ASP A 124 17.10 22.03 12.77
CA ASP A 124 17.55 23.26 12.11
C ASP A 124 18.98 23.12 11.58
N GLY A 125 19.22 23.59 10.36
CA GLY A 125 20.48 23.39 9.64
C GLY A 125 20.74 21.96 9.14
N GLY A 126 19.81 21.01 9.33
CA GLY A 126 19.90 19.65 8.78
C GLY A 126 19.64 19.61 7.27
N ILE A 127 20.14 18.55 6.61
CA ILE A 127 19.88 18.31 5.17
C ILE A 127 18.38 18.06 4.96
N LYS A 128 17.78 18.74 3.97
CA LYS A 128 16.37 18.62 3.63
C LYS A 128 16.23 18.02 2.23
N LYS A 129 15.18 17.22 2.03
CA LYS A 129 14.78 16.68 0.71
C LYS A 129 15.90 15.94 -0.01
N GLU A 130 16.67 15.14 0.72
CA GLU A 130 17.71 14.29 0.13
C GLU A 130 17.10 13.33 -0.87
N TRP A 131 16.00 12.68 -0.47
CA TRP A 131 15.15 11.92 -1.36
C TRP A 131 13.71 12.44 -1.34
N ILE A 132 13.06 12.38 -2.50
CA ILE A 132 11.66 12.72 -2.68
C ILE A 132 10.97 11.58 -3.41
N TYR A 133 9.83 11.16 -2.87
CA TYR A 133 8.93 10.20 -3.50
C TYR A 133 7.55 10.80 -3.68
N GLN A 134 6.97 10.63 -4.87
CA GLN A 134 5.65 11.17 -5.21
C GLN A 134 4.67 10.06 -5.55
N ILE A 135 3.52 10.04 -4.89
CA ILE A 135 2.45 9.09 -5.16
C ILE A 135 1.21 9.85 -5.58
N THR A 136 0.54 9.42 -6.65
CA THR A 136 -0.83 9.83 -6.96
C THR A 136 -1.74 8.62 -6.80
N ILE A 137 -2.80 8.75 -5.99
CA ILE A 137 -3.78 7.70 -5.78
C ILE A 137 -5.14 8.21 -6.24
N THR A 138 -5.74 7.51 -7.19
CA THR A 138 -7.12 7.74 -7.63
C THR A 138 -8.01 6.63 -7.07
N VAL A 139 -9.02 7.04 -6.32
CA VAL A 139 -10.03 6.15 -5.72
C VAL A 139 -11.30 6.21 -6.57
N GLU A 140 -11.75 5.07 -7.09
CA GLU A 140 -12.91 4.93 -8.00
C GLU A 140 -14.16 4.31 -7.38
#